data_AF-A0A953KY20-F1
#
_entry.id   AF-A0A953KY20-F1
#
_cell.length_a   1.000
_cell.length_b   1.000
_cell.length_c   1.000
_cell.angle_alpha   90.00
_cell.angle_beta   90.00
_cell.angle_gamma   90.00
#
_symmetry.space_group_name_H-M   'P 1'
#
loop_
_entity.id
_entity.type
_entity.pdbx_description
1 polymer ?
#
loop_
_entity_poly.entity_id
_entity_poly.type
_entity_poly.pdbx_seq_one_letter_code
_entity_poly.pdbx_strand_id
1 'polypeptide(L)'
;MKRYKQLLENLLIYNGWRVEGMSSHDAWWIEESWDIQSIEKNWGKTLVIAFLVDPLYEGKNKSSAVSKITASLQMPADRYHAWLAVASLNKGSFNDELAQFTNRINQFRKN
;
A
#
# COMPACT_ATOMS: atom_id res chain seq x y z
N MET A 1 0.55 -3.00 15.20
CA MET A 1 0.06 -2.55 13.87
C MET A 1 -1.34 -1.96 14.00
N LYS A 2 -1.69 -0.92 13.22
CA LYS A 2 -3.04 -0.31 13.25
C LYS A 2 -4.09 -1.23 12.63
N ARG A 3 -5.37 -1.11 13.05
CA ARG A 3 -6.48 -1.97 12.58
C ARG A 3 -6.62 -2.02 11.05
N TYR A 4 -6.56 -0.87 10.36
CA TYR A 4 -6.72 -0.86 8.90
C TYR A 4 -5.57 -1.58 8.17
N LYS A 5 -4.35 -1.52 8.72
CA LYS A 5 -3.18 -2.25 8.21
C LYS A 5 -3.38 -3.75 8.37
N GLN A 6 -3.84 -4.20 9.55
CA GLN A 6 -4.19 -5.61 9.77
C GLN A 6 -5.28 -6.09 8.81
N LEU A 7 -6.31 -5.27 8.56
CA LEU A 7 -7.36 -5.60 7.59
C LEU A 7 -6.80 -5.72 6.17
N LEU A 8 -5.93 -4.80 5.76
CA LEU A 8 -5.26 -4.85 4.46
C LEU A 8 -4.39 -6.11 4.34
N GLU A 9 -3.55 -6.39 5.33
CA GLU A 9 -2.69 -7.58 5.37
C GLU A 9 -3.50 -8.87 5.27
N ASN A 10 -4.54 -9.03 6.09
CA ASN A 10 -5.40 -10.21 6.05
C ASN A 10 -6.04 -10.39 4.67
N LEU A 11 -6.47 -9.29 4.03
CA LEU A 11 -7.05 -9.36 2.70
C LEU A 11 -6.00 -9.70 1.63
N LEU A 12 -4.78 -9.19 1.73
CA LEU A 12 -3.67 -9.55 0.86
C LEU A 12 -3.38 -11.05 0.94
N ILE A 13 -3.24 -11.58 2.16
CA ILE A 13 -3.04 -13.01 2.42
C ILE A 13 -4.17 -13.85 1.82
N TYR A 14 -5.42 -13.46 2.06
CA TYR A 14 -6.58 -14.14 1.50
C TYR A 14 -6.60 -14.15 -0.04
N ASN A 15 -5.93 -13.19 -0.68
CA ASN A 15 -5.84 -13.06 -2.14
C ASN A 15 -4.54 -13.62 -2.73
N GLY A 16 -3.75 -14.38 -1.95
CA GLY A 16 -2.53 -15.01 -2.43
C GLY A 16 -1.35 -14.06 -2.56
N TRP A 17 -1.30 -13.02 -1.73
CA TRP A 17 -0.13 -12.16 -1.58
C TRP A 17 0.53 -12.40 -0.22
N ARG A 18 1.85 -12.45 -0.20
CA ARG A 18 2.67 -12.53 1.00
C ARG A 18 3.37 -11.20 1.22
N VAL A 19 3.40 -10.71 2.46
CA VAL A 19 4.21 -9.55 2.84
C VAL A 19 5.63 -10.05 3.12
N GLU A 20 6.60 -9.65 2.31
CA GLU A 20 8.02 -10.04 2.46
C GLU A 20 8.75 -9.14 3.45
N GLY A 21 8.39 -7.86 3.51
CA GLY A 21 9.09 -6.87 4.29
C GLY A 21 8.25 -5.64 4.57
N MET A 22 8.53 -5.00 5.70
CA MET A 22 7.96 -3.73 6.08
C MET A 22 9.10 -2.77 6.41
N SER A 23 9.11 -1.61 5.77
CA SER A 23 10.15 -0.60 5.93
C SER A 23 9.55 0.70 6.41
N SER A 24 10.10 1.25 7.49
CA SER A 24 9.85 2.64 7.89
C SER A 24 10.72 3.59 7.07
N HIS A 25 10.26 4.83 6.89
CA HIS A 25 11.00 5.83 6.10
C HIS A 25 11.27 7.07 6.93
N ASP A 26 12.32 7.81 6.61
CA ASP A 26 12.56 9.15 7.20
C ASP A 26 11.78 10.24 6.47
N ALA A 27 11.49 10.02 5.18
CA ALA A 27 10.77 10.97 4.34
C ALA A 27 9.42 11.38 4.96
N TRP A 28 9.10 12.67 4.91
CA TRP A 28 7.90 13.24 5.54
C TRP A 28 6.59 12.70 4.95
N TRP A 29 6.61 12.33 3.67
CA TRP A 29 5.41 12.02 2.89
C TRP A 29 4.96 10.56 2.97
N ILE A 30 5.77 9.68 3.55
CA ILE A 30 5.49 8.25 3.68
C ILE A 30 5.77 7.78 5.09
N GLU A 31 4.84 7.05 5.66
CA GLU A 31 5.01 6.47 6.99
C GLU A 31 5.79 5.15 6.92
N GLU A 32 5.29 4.21 6.14
CA GLU A 32 5.94 2.93 5.89
C GLU A 32 5.67 2.45 4.45
N SER A 33 6.41 1.44 4.02
CA SER A 33 6.11 0.66 2.82
C SER A 33 6.15 -0.83 3.10
N TRP A 34 5.33 -1.61 2.39
CA TRP A 34 5.36 -3.06 2.42
C TRP A 34 5.73 -3.61 1.07
N ASP A 35 6.72 -4.49 1.05
CA ASP A 35 7.04 -5.29 -0.11
C ASP A 35 6.15 -6.53 -0.09
N ILE A 36 5.36 -6.71 -1.14
CA ILE A 36 4.46 -7.84 -1.27
C ILE A 36 4.82 -8.67 -2.50
N GLN A 37 4.73 -9.98 -2.36
CA GLN A 37 4.98 -10.93 -3.42
C GLN A 37 3.76 -11.80 -3.65
N SER A 38 3.43 -12.05 -4.91
CA SER A 38 2.41 -13.05 -5.23
C SER A 38 2.94 -14.46 -4.99
N ILE A 39 2.19 -15.21 -4.19
CA ILE A 39 2.40 -16.65 -3.93
C ILE A 39 1.37 -17.53 -4.67
N GLU A 40 0.45 -16.91 -5.41
CA GLU A 40 -0.40 -17.59 -6.39
C GLU A 40 -0.09 -17.05 -7.80
N LYS A 41 -0.64 -17.66 -8.86
CA LYS A 41 -0.69 -17.20 -10.28
C LYS A 41 0.37 -16.15 -10.68
N ASN A 42 1.30 -16.49 -11.58
CA ASN A 42 2.49 -15.66 -11.87
C ASN A 42 3.36 -15.45 -10.60
N TRP A 43 3.74 -16.57 -10.01
CA TRP A 43 4.59 -16.67 -8.82
C TRP A 43 5.79 -15.73 -8.93
N GLY A 44 6.01 -14.92 -7.89
CA GLY A 44 7.18 -14.05 -7.81
C GLY A 44 6.96 -12.61 -8.30
N LYS A 45 5.79 -12.26 -8.87
CA LYS A 45 5.45 -10.84 -9.11
C LYS A 45 5.43 -10.06 -7.80
N THR A 46 6.12 -8.93 -7.77
CA THR A 46 6.21 -8.07 -6.58
C THR A 46 5.52 -6.72 -6.80
N LEU A 47 5.03 -6.15 -5.70
CA LEU A 47 4.53 -4.79 -5.62
C LEU A 47 5.01 -4.16 -4.30
N VAL A 48 5.04 -2.83 -4.28
CA VAL A 48 5.30 -2.04 -3.09
C VAL A 48 4.02 -1.32 -2.70
N ILE A 49 3.53 -1.58 -1.49
CA ILE A 49 2.43 -0.83 -0.88
C ILE A 49 3.02 0.34 -0.08
N ALA A 50 2.70 1.58 -0.42
CA ALA A 50 3.16 2.77 0.29
C ALA A 50 2.01 3.45 1.05
N PHE A 51 2.24 3.76 2.33
CA PHE A 51 1.30 4.45 3.22
C PHE A 51 1.62 5.94 3.28
N LEU A 52 0.94 6.72 2.45
CA LEU A 52 1.22 8.13 2.23
C LEU A 52 0.58 8.99 3.32
N VAL A 53 1.39 9.88 3.91
CA VAL A 53 0.98 10.87 4.91
C VAL A 53 0.17 12.00 4.25
N ASP A 54 -0.78 12.62 4.94
CA ASP A 54 -1.44 13.85 4.51
C ASP A 54 -0.41 14.97 4.29
N PRO A 55 -0.38 15.65 3.13
CA PRO A 55 0.64 16.65 2.87
C PRO A 55 0.50 17.93 3.68
N LEU A 56 -0.65 18.13 4.33
CA LEU A 56 -0.91 19.25 5.23
C LEU A 56 -0.64 18.88 6.70
N TYR A 57 -0.15 17.68 6.98
CA TYR A 57 0.15 17.25 8.35
C TYR A 57 1.51 17.78 8.82
N GLU A 58 1.50 18.54 9.90
CA GLU A 58 2.70 19.16 10.50
C GLU A 58 3.21 18.42 11.75
N GLY A 59 2.56 17.33 12.15
CA GLY A 59 2.92 16.59 13.37
C GLY A 59 4.09 15.62 13.18
N LYS A 60 4.67 15.17 14.31
CA LYS A 60 5.79 14.22 14.31
C LYS A 60 5.36 12.76 14.07
N ASN A 61 4.12 12.41 14.42
CA ASN A 61 3.64 11.03 14.34
C ASN A 61 2.98 10.74 12.98
N LYS A 62 3.78 10.30 12.01
CA LYS A 62 3.30 9.97 10.66
C LYS A 62 2.20 8.91 10.66
N SER A 63 2.21 7.97 11.59
CA SER A 63 1.24 6.88 11.61
C SER A 63 -0.19 7.38 11.79
N SER A 64 -0.43 8.49 12.52
CA SER A 64 -1.76 9.11 12.64
C SER A 64 -2.23 9.83 11.38
N ALA A 65 -1.31 10.15 10.48
CA ALA A 65 -1.57 11.05 9.36
C ALA A 65 -1.58 10.37 8.00
N VAL A 66 -1.50 9.04 7.92
CA VAL A 66 -1.70 8.31 6.66
C VAL A 66 -3.05 8.70 6.06
N SER A 67 -3.07 9.24 4.85
CA SER A 67 -4.28 9.69 4.14
C SER A 67 -4.59 8.80 2.94
N LYS A 68 -3.57 8.20 2.31
CA LYS A 68 -3.70 7.42 1.09
C LYS A 68 -2.80 6.19 1.13
N ILE A 69 -3.24 5.10 0.53
CA ILE A 69 -2.46 3.87 0.37
C ILE A 69 -2.34 3.62 -1.13
N THR A 70 -1.14 3.28 -1.60
CA THR A 70 -0.86 3.06 -3.03
C THR A 70 -0.14 1.74 -3.21
N ALA A 71 -0.35 1.05 -4.34
CA ALA A 71 0.41 -0.12 -4.76
C ALA A 71 1.10 0.17 -6.08
N SER A 72 2.43 0.04 -6.12
CA SER A 72 3.27 0.36 -7.27
C SER A 72 4.24 -0.79 -7.56
N LEU A 73 4.83 -0.81 -8.76
CA LEU A 73 5.84 -1.81 -9.13
C LEU A 73 7.14 -1.68 -8.36
N GLN A 74 7.44 -0.46 -7.93
CA GLN A 74 8.64 -0.09 -7.21
C GLN A 74 8.28 0.98 -6.18
N MET A 75 9.18 1.16 -5.21
CA MET A 75 9.06 2.26 -4.25
C MET A 75 8.97 3.59 -5.01
N PRO A 76 7.96 4.44 -4.74
CA PRO A 76 7.89 5.76 -5.35
C PRO A 76 9.11 6.60 -4.95
N ALA A 77 9.71 7.31 -5.92
CA ALA A 77 10.84 8.20 -5.65
C ALA A 77 10.44 9.38 -4.75
N ASP A 78 9.21 9.85 -4.89
CA ASP A 78 8.60 10.89 -4.07
C ASP A 78 7.07 10.73 -4.03
N ARG A 79 6.42 11.68 -3.34
CA ARG A 79 4.95 11.74 -3.24
C ARG A 79 4.25 11.87 -4.59
N TYR A 80 4.81 12.62 -5.54
CA TYR A 80 4.20 12.83 -6.86
C TYR A 80 4.25 11.55 -7.70
N HIS A 81 5.36 10.82 -7.64
CA HIS A 81 5.50 9.52 -8.30
C HIS A 81 4.57 8.46 -7.74
N ALA A 82 4.14 8.58 -6.48
CA ALA A 82 3.14 7.67 -5.90
C ALA A 82 1.76 7.75 -6.59
N TRP A 83 1.52 8.77 -7.43
CA TRP A 83 0.30 8.85 -8.26
C TRP A 83 0.35 7.93 -9.49
N LEU A 84 1.52 7.44 -9.88
CA LEU A 84 1.70 6.47 -10.96
C LEU A 84 1.39 5.02 -10.51
N ALA A 85 0.81 4.87 -9.33
CA ALA A 85 0.48 3.59 -8.73
C ALA A 85 -0.52 2.79 -9.59
N VAL A 86 -0.34 1.48 -9.60
CA VAL A 86 -1.23 0.52 -10.24
C VAL A 86 -2.61 0.53 -9.57
N ALA A 87 -2.63 0.75 -8.25
CA ALA A 87 -3.83 0.88 -7.45
C ALA A 87 -3.63 1.91 -6.34
N SER A 88 -4.70 2.57 -5.93
CA SER A 88 -4.70 3.42 -4.75
C SER A 88 -6.04 3.38 -4.05
N LEU A 89 -6.03 3.60 -2.74
CA LEU A 89 -7.24 3.88 -1.97
C LEU A 89 -7.02 5.03 -0.99
N ASN A 90 -8.09 5.72 -0.62
CA ASN A 90 -8.09 6.74 0.42
C ASN A 90 -8.35 6.10 1.79
N LYS A 91 -7.54 6.43 2.81
CA LYS A 91 -7.74 5.90 4.17
C LYS A 91 -9.08 6.36 4.78
N GLY A 92 -9.58 7.53 4.39
CA GLY A 92 -10.89 8.04 4.82
C GLY A 92 -12.06 7.16 4.36
N SER A 93 -11.93 6.54 3.19
CA SER A 93 -12.93 5.67 2.56
C SER A 93 -12.44 4.21 2.48
N PHE A 94 -11.62 3.80 3.45
CA PHE A 94 -10.88 2.54 3.41
C PHE A 94 -11.80 1.34 3.17
N ASN A 95 -12.88 1.21 3.95
CA ASN A 95 -13.76 0.04 3.86
C ASN A 95 -14.47 -0.05 2.49
N ASP A 96 -14.79 1.09 1.88
CA ASP A 96 -15.51 1.15 0.62
C ASP A 96 -14.58 0.87 -0.58
N GLU A 97 -13.34 1.36 -0.50
CA GLU A 97 -12.37 1.27 -1.60
C GLU A 97 -11.49 0.01 -1.53
N LEU A 98 -11.42 -0.67 -0.38
CA LEU A 98 -10.51 -1.80 -0.16
C LEU A 98 -10.70 -2.94 -1.18
N ALA A 99 -11.95 -3.34 -1.45
CA ALA A 99 -12.24 -4.40 -2.40
C ALA A 99 -11.80 -4.02 -3.82
N GLN A 100 -12.01 -2.76 -4.23
CA GLN A 100 -11.60 -2.26 -5.53
C GLN A 100 -10.07 -2.24 -5.65
N PHE A 101 -9.38 -1.79 -4.61
CA PHE A 101 -7.92 -1.78 -4.54
C PHE A 101 -7.33 -3.19 -4.73
N THR A 102 -7.83 -4.17 -3.97
CA THR A 102 -7.36 -5.56 -4.07
C THR A 102 -7.68 -6.18 -5.44
N ASN A 103 -8.83 -5.87 -6.02
CA ASN A 103 -9.16 -6.31 -7.39
C ASN A 103 -8.18 -5.75 -8.42
N ARG A 104 -7.77 -4.48 -8.29
CA ARG A 104 -6.84 -3.81 -9.20
C ARG A 104 -5.44 -4.45 -9.15
N ILE A 105 -4.89 -4.71 -7.96
CA ILE A 105 -3.59 -5.38 -7.82
C ILE A 105 -3.66 -6.85 -8.30
N ASN A 106 -4.79 -7.52 -8.09
CA ASN A 106 -5.01 -8.89 -8.58
C ASN A 106 -5.10 -8.96 -10.10
N GLN A 107 -5.69 -7.96 -10.75
CA GLN A 107 -5.70 -7.84 -12.22
C GLN A 107 -4.28 -7.63 -12.74
N PHE A 108 -3.49 -6.79 -12.10
CA PHE A 108 -2.10 -6.56 -12.47
C PHE A 108 -1.24 -7.83 -12.43
N ARG A 109 -1.47 -8.69 -11.42
CA ARG A 109 -0.82 -9.99 -11.34
C ARG A 109 -1.13 -10.92 -12.53
N LYS A 110 -2.34 -10.84 -13.10
CA LYS A 110 -2.79 -11.74 -14.18
C LYS A 110 -2.23 -11.37 -15.56
N ASN A 111 -1.95 -10.09 -15.79
CA ASN A 111 -1.19 -9.64 -16.97
C ASN A 111 0.27 -10.07 -16.88
#